data_AF-A0A349EEJ2-F1
#
_entry.id   AF-A0A349EEJ2-F1
#
_cell.length_a   1.000
_cell.length_b   1.000
_cell.length_c   1.000
_cell.angle_alpha   90.00
_cell.angle_beta   90.00
_cell.angle_gamma   90.00
#
_symmetry.space_group_name_H-M   'P 1'
#
loop_
_entity.id
_entity.type
_entity.pdbx_description
1 polymer ?
#
loop_
_entity_poly.entity_id
_entity_poly.type
_entity_poly.pdbx_seq_one_letter_code
_entity_poly.pdbx_strand_id
1 'polypeptide(L)'
;MLLEKPLKIFTEHLTALLSLAWLVWIGLVAAGLILERRSPAATLAWLLALLFMPYFGFIVYLLLGPRRLHRRRRRYSRAREQLIQSTTHRMGRDHTALPDFPSADLAWQLATLLDRIGQGQPAPARRVTLLDTGDACFAALETAITTAVHHVHLEYYMWQPDSVGTRFRDLLIDKARAGVQVRLLLDPIGSDRITRRFLQPLRAAGGETAWFNPISLRRFRWRYVNFRTHRKIVVCDGHIGFTGGVNISAEHSQTHNDAHAWRDTHLRIDGESVRRLQFIFLEDWYFATDHAPLKPEFFPTFPDPPTRPWLHIVESGPDNDRYAIAKLYFAAITGAQRQILLATPYFVPNEALTIALITAALRGVAVRILVPKKSDSRLVTAAARSYYEELASAGVVIYEYGPPMLHSKVLIVDEQIAAVGSANFDNRSLTLNFEAMAVLYDAELATQLAHSFATDLHRATRYIKPGRRATLGQRLVEATARLLSPLL
;
A
#
# COMPACT_ATOMS: atom_id res chain seq x y z
N MET A 1 29.79 52.97 -26.32
CA MET A 1 28.73 53.30 -27.30
C MET A 1 28.63 52.37 -28.52
N LEU A 2 29.72 51.92 -29.17
CA LEU A 2 29.62 51.05 -30.37
C LEU A 2 29.36 49.56 -30.09
N LEU A 3 29.60 49.07 -28.86
CA LEU A 3 29.36 47.69 -28.44
C LEU A 3 27.99 47.45 -27.76
N GLU A 4 27.26 48.53 -27.42
CA GLU A 4 25.98 48.41 -26.67
C GLU A 4 24.79 48.03 -27.56
N LYS A 5 24.77 48.51 -28.82
CA LYS A 5 23.73 48.15 -29.79
C LYS A 5 23.70 46.66 -30.16
N PRO A 6 24.82 46.01 -30.53
CA PRO A 6 24.81 44.58 -30.88
C PRO A 6 24.50 43.70 -29.68
N LEU A 7 24.94 44.08 -28.47
CA LEU A 7 24.62 43.36 -27.24
C LEU A 7 23.12 43.44 -26.92
N LYS A 8 22.50 44.61 -27.10
CA LYS A 8 21.07 44.81 -26.88
C LYS A 8 20.22 43.99 -27.86
N ILE A 9 20.57 44.02 -29.14
CA ILE A 9 19.90 43.22 -30.19
C ILE A 9 20.05 41.71 -29.89
N PHE A 10 21.23 41.26 -29.48
CA PHE A 10 21.46 39.88 -29.07
C PHE A 10 20.59 39.49 -27.86
N THR A 11 20.49 40.35 -26.85
CA THR A 11 19.63 40.09 -25.69
C THR A 11 18.14 40.08 -26.04
N GLU A 12 17.68 40.94 -26.96
CA GLU A 12 16.29 40.96 -27.44
C GLU A 12 15.95 39.68 -28.22
N HIS A 13 16.83 39.22 -29.11
CA HIS A 13 16.63 37.95 -29.82
C HIS A 13 16.70 36.75 -28.87
N LEU A 14 17.60 36.75 -27.90
CA LEU A 14 17.71 35.67 -26.91
C LEU A 14 16.46 35.60 -26.02
N THR A 15 15.95 36.74 -25.55
CA THR A 15 14.72 36.81 -24.74
C THR A 15 13.49 36.37 -25.54
N ALA A 16 13.37 36.76 -26.81
CA ALA A 16 12.30 36.29 -27.69
C ALA A 16 12.37 34.77 -27.93
N LEU A 17 13.57 34.23 -28.18
CA LEU A 17 13.79 32.80 -28.37
C LEU A 17 13.45 32.00 -27.11
N LEU A 18 13.91 32.45 -25.94
CA LEU A 18 13.60 31.81 -24.66
C LEU A 18 12.11 31.87 -24.32
N SER A 19 11.43 32.98 -24.63
CA SER A 19 9.99 33.13 -24.44
C SER A 19 9.19 32.21 -25.35
N LEU A 20 9.59 32.09 -26.63
CA LEU A 20 8.99 31.16 -27.58
C LEU A 20 9.20 29.71 -27.15
N ALA A 21 10.43 29.34 -26.75
CA ALA A 21 10.74 28.01 -26.23
C ALA A 21 9.91 27.68 -24.98
N TRP A 22 9.70 28.65 -24.10
CA TRP A 22 8.85 28.51 -22.92
C TRP A 22 7.38 28.28 -23.27
N LEU A 23 6.82 29.03 -24.21
CA LEU A 23 5.44 28.86 -24.68
C LEU A 23 5.23 27.50 -25.37
N VAL A 24 6.17 27.10 -26.23
CA VAL A 24 6.15 25.77 -26.87
C VAL A 24 6.21 24.67 -25.80
N TRP A 25 7.07 24.83 -24.80
CA TRP A 25 7.17 23.88 -23.69
C TRP A 25 5.87 23.79 -22.89
N ILE A 26 5.25 24.92 -22.50
CA ILE A 26 3.94 24.92 -21.85
C ILE A 26 2.91 24.20 -22.73
N GLY A 27 2.87 24.48 -24.03
CA GLY A 27 1.96 23.83 -24.97
C GLY A 27 2.15 22.31 -25.01
N LEU A 28 3.39 21.83 -25.03
CA LEU A 28 3.71 20.40 -25.00
C LEU A 28 3.35 19.74 -23.67
N VAL A 29 3.63 20.40 -22.54
CA VAL A 29 3.25 19.88 -21.21
C VAL A 29 1.73 19.88 -21.05
N ALA A 30 1.05 20.91 -21.52
CA ALA A 30 -0.41 21.00 -21.50
C ALA A 30 -1.05 19.90 -22.34
N ALA A 31 -0.58 19.69 -23.57
CA ALA A 31 -1.01 18.60 -24.41
C ALA A 31 -0.76 17.24 -23.73
N GLY A 32 0.43 17.03 -23.15
CA GLY A 32 0.76 15.83 -22.38
C GLY A 32 -0.18 15.59 -21.19
N LEU A 33 -0.46 16.63 -20.39
CA LEU A 33 -1.37 16.58 -19.25
C LEU A 33 -2.81 16.24 -19.67
N ILE A 34 -3.29 16.83 -20.76
CA ILE A 34 -4.61 16.55 -21.34
C ILE A 34 -4.68 15.10 -21.82
N LEU A 35 -3.66 14.64 -22.53
CA LEU A 35 -3.57 13.27 -23.05
C LEU A 35 -3.43 12.21 -21.94
N GLU A 36 -2.91 12.58 -20.77
CA GLU A 36 -2.78 11.67 -19.63
C GLU A 36 -4.13 11.30 -18.97
N ARG A 37 -5.25 11.94 -19.35
CA ARG A 37 -6.60 11.65 -18.79
C ARG A 37 -6.64 11.69 -17.26
N ARG A 38 -6.02 12.70 -16.65
CA ARG A 38 -6.13 12.95 -15.19
C ARG A 38 -7.51 13.50 -14.86
N SER A 39 -7.83 13.62 -13.57
CA SER A 39 -9.04 14.36 -13.18
C SER A 39 -8.96 15.79 -13.72
N PRO A 40 -10.05 16.35 -14.27
CA PRO A 40 -10.04 17.70 -14.85
C PRO A 40 -9.50 18.75 -13.88
N ALA A 41 -9.84 18.65 -12.59
CA ALA A 41 -9.32 19.53 -11.55
C ALA A 41 -7.80 19.45 -11.38
N ALA A 42 -7.20 18.25 -11.39
CA ALA A 42 -5.76 18.10 -11.28
C ALA A 42 -5.03 18.61 -12.54
N THR A 43 -5.59 18.36 -13.73
CA THR A 43 -5.07 18.92 -14.99
C THR A 43 -5.08 20.44 -14.94
N LEU A 44 -6.20 21.04 -14.55
CA LEU A 44 -6.34 22.48 -14.45
C LEU A 44 -5.37 23.08 -13.42
N ALA A 45 -5.23 22.46 -12.25
CA ALA A 45 -4.28 22.90 -11.22
C ALA A 45 -2.84 22.91 -11.74
N TRP A 46 -2.42 21.89 -12.49
CA TRP A 46 -1.10 21.86 -13.11
C TRP A 46 -0.92 22.92 -14.20
N LEU A 47 -1.93 23.11 -15.04
CA LEU A 47 -1.91 24.15 -16.07
C LEU A 47 -1.79 25.54 -15.46
N LEU A 48 -2.59 25.84 -14.43
CA LEU A 48 -2.55 27.12 -13.72
C LEU A 48 -1.22 27.31 -12.99
N ALA A 49 -0.68 26.28 -12.34
CA ALA A 49 0.62 26.36 -11.67
C ALA A 49 1.76 26.64 -12.67
N LEU A 50 1.76 25.98 -13.82
CA LEU A 50 2.74 26.22 -14.88
C LEU A 50 2.58 27.58 -15.56
N LEU A 51 1.35 28.11 -15.63
CA LEU A 51 1.05 29.41 -16.21
C LEU A 51 1.46 30.56 -15.28
N PHE A 52 1.02 30.53 -14.02
CA PHE A 52 1.21 31.63 -13.06
C PHE A 52 2.53 31.56 -12.29
N MET A 53 3.13 30.38 -12.18
CA MET A 53 4.40 30.18 -11.48
C MET A 53 5.35 29.39 -12.38
N PRO A 54 5.81 29.94 -13.51
CA PRO A 54 6.49 29.17 -14.55
C PRO A 54 7.68 28.35 -14.04
N TYR A 55 8.64 28.98 -13.35
CA TYR A 55 9.83 28.30 -12.83
C TYR A 55 9.51 27.36 -11.67
N PHE A 56 8.70 27.82 -10.71
CA PHE A 56 8.38 27.04 -9.51
C PHE A 56 7.42 25.87 -9.83
N GLY A 57 6.34 26.15 -10.55
CA GLY A 57 5.40 25.18 -11.10
C GLY A 57 6.09 24.16 -11.99
N PHE A 58 7.11 24.54 -12.75
CA PHE A 58 7.95 23.59 -13.48
C PHE A 58 8.71 22.65 -12.56
N ILE A 59 9.40 23.16 -11.54
CA ILE A 59 10.13 22.33 -10.56
C ILE A 59 9.16 21.39 -9.82
N VAL A 60 8.01 21.91 -9.40
CA VAL A 60 6.97 21.14 -8.69
C VAL A 60 6.34 20.09 -9.62
N TYR A 61 6.07 20.43 -10.89
CA TYR A 61 5.58 19.48 -11.89
C TYR A 61 6.60 18.40 -12.15
N LEU A 62 7.87 18.77 -12.28
CA LEU A 62 8.95 17.82 -12.43
C LEU A 62 8.95 16.80 -11.27
N LEU A 63 8.76 17.24 -10.02
CA LEU A 63 8.84 16.42 -8.79
C LEU A 63 7.59 15.56 -8.55
N LEU A 64 6.40 16.15 -8.72
CA LEU A 64 5.12 15.54 -8.31
C LEU A 64 4.16 15.29 -9.48
N GLY A 65 4.43 15.90 -10.63
CA GLY A 65 3.59 15.83 -11.82
C GLY A 65 3.53 14.43 -12.39
N PRO A 66 4.59 13.83 -12.94
CA PRO A 66 4.54 12.54 -13.62
C PRO A 66 3.97 11.40 -12.76
N ARG A 67 2.74 10.94 -13.06
CA ARG A 67 2.10 9.79 -12.40
C ARG A 67 2.27 8.47 -13.15
N ARG A 68 2.69 8.50 -14.42
CA ARG A 68 2.78 7.30 -15.27
C ARG A 68 4.16 7.12 -15.85
N LEU A 69 4.83 6.03 -15.47
CA LEU A 69 6.10 5.65 -16.08
C LEU A 69 5.93 4.55 -17.12
N HIS A 70 5.51 4.94 -18.33
CA HIS A 70 5.21 4.04 -19.46
C HIS A 70 6.33 3.03 -19.76
N ARG A 71 7.61 3.42 -19.63
CA ARG A 71 8.75 2.51 -19.85
C ARG A 71 8.88 1.42 -18.79
N ARG A 72 8.55 1.71 -17.52
CA ARG A 72 8.60 0.72 -16.44
C ARG A 72 7.34 -0.12 -16.34
N ARG A 73 6.18 0.42 -16.71
CA ARG A 73 4.96 -0.38 -16.92
C ARG A 73 5.24 -1.52 -17.89
N ARG A 74 5.91 -1.26 -19.02
CA ARG A 74 6.36 -2.32 -19.96
C ARG A 74 7.30 -3.32 -19.30
N ARG A 75 8.20 -2.90 -18.41
CA ARG A 75 9.11 -3.80 -17.67
C ARG A 75 8.34 -4.68 -16.69
N TYR A 76 7.40 -4.11 -15.95
CA TYR A 76 6.54 -4.84 -15.00
C TYR A 76 5.61 -5.81 -15.76
N SER A 77 4.99 -5.36 -16.87
CA SER A 77 4.19 -6.24 -17.74
C SER A 77 5.01 -7.37 -18.35
N ARG A 78 6.26 -7.14 -18.76
CA ARG A 78 7.17 -8.20 -19.22
C ARG A 78 7.55 -9.17 -18.11
N ALA A 79 7.84 -8.66 -16.92
CA ALA A 79 8.09 -9.48 -15.73
C ALA A 79 6.91 -10.44 -15.49
N ARG A 80 5.72 -9.85 -15.44
CA ARG A 80 4.46 -10.57 -15.25
C ARG A 80 4.21 -11.58 -16.36
N GLU A 81 4.40 -11.20 -17.61
CA GLU A 81 4.19 -12.08 -18.76
C GLU A 81 5.17 -13.24 -18.76
N GLN A 82 6.45 -13.01 -18.47
CA GLN A 82 7.45 -14.08 -18.37
C GLN A 82 7.13 -15.02 -17.19
N LEU A 83 6.78 -14.46 -16.03
CA LEU A 83 6.35 -15.23 -14.86
C LEU A 83 5.11 -16.06 -15.17
N ILE A 84 4.06 -15.44 -15.74
CA ILE A 84 2.83 -16.12 -16.15
C ILE A 84 3.12 -17.19 -17.20
N GLN A 85 3.94 -16.95 -18.22
CA GLN A 85 4.23 -17.97 -19.25
C GLN A 85 4.94 -19.19 -18.65
N SER A 86 5.85 -18.97 -17.71
CA SER A 86 6.62 -20.03 -17.06
C SER A 86 5.86 -20.74 -15.93
N THR A 87 4.81 -20.11 -15.36
CA THR A 87 3.92 -20.72 -14.38
C THR A 87 2.63 -21.30 -14.96
N THR A 88 1.95 -20.63 -15.90
CA THR A 88 0.61 -20.99 -16.43
C THR A 88 0.60 -22.32 -17.16
N HIS A 89 1.69 -22.70 -17.82
CA HIS A 89 1.77 -24.01 -18.48
C HIS A 89 1.91 -25.18 -17.47
N ARG A 90 2.27 -24.88 -16.21
CA ARG A 90 2.54 -25.86 -15.14
C ARG A 90 1.59 -25.77 -13.94
N MET A 91 0.92 -24.64 -13.78
CA MET A 91 0.02 -24.34 -12.66
C MET A 91 -1.37 -24.96 -12.80
N GLY A 92 -1.68 -25.65 -13.90
CA GLY A 92 -2.98 -26.28 -14.11
C GLY A 92 -4.11 -25.27 -13.92
N ARG A 93 -4.44 -24.52 -14.97
CA ARG A 93 -5.72 -23.77 -15.00
C ARG A 93 -6.87 -24.78 -15.10
N ASP A 94 -7.06 -25.60 -14.09
CA ASP A 94 -8.41 -26.03 -13.79
C ASP A 94 -9.09 -24.79 -13.23
N HIS A 95 -10.01 -24.28 -14.02
CA HIS A 95 -11.05 -23.39 -13.55
C HIS A 95 -11.81 -24.15 -12.47
N THR A 96 -11.26 -24.20 -11.25
CA THR A 96 -12.09 -24.51 -10.09
C THR A 96 -13.23 -23.51 -10.15
N ALA A 97 -14.46 -24.01 -10.13
CA ALA A 97 -15.60 -23.15 -9.92
C ALA A 97 -15.25 -22.20 -8.76
N LEU A 98 -15.66 -20.93 -8.88
CA LEU A 98 -15.65 -20.05 -7.71
C LEU A 98 -16.21 -20.85 -6.52
N PRO A 99 -15.68 -20.66 -5.31
CA PRO A 99 -16.11 -21.42 -4.13
C PRO A 99 -17.64 -21.49 -4.05
N ASP A 100 -18.20 -22.45 -3.31
CA ASP A 100 -19.65 -22.54 -3.03
C ASP A 100 -20.17 -21.35 -2.18
N PHE A 101 -19.80 -20.12 -2.54
CA PHE A 101 -20.48 -18.91 -2.13
C PHE A 101 -21.86 -18.92 -2.80
N PRO A 102 -22.93 -18.63 -2.06
CA PRO A 102 -24.26 -18.47 -2.64
C PRO A 102 -24.23 -17.44 -3.78
N SER A 103 -24.83 -17.79 -4.92
CA SER A 103 -24.98 -16.87 -6.04
C SER A 103 -25.78 -15.63 -5.58
N ALA A 104 -25.27 -14.43 -5.87
CA ALA A 104 -25.76 -13.11 -5.46
C ALA A 104 -25.27 -12.55 -4.12
N ASP A 105 -24.54 -13.31 -3.31
CA ASP A 105 -23.90 -12.79 -2.08
C ASP A 105 -22.71 -11.86 -2.38
N LEU A 106 -22.41 -10.95 -1.45
CA LEU A 106 -21.30 -9.99 -1.57
C LEU A 106 -19.96 -10.68 -1.79
N ALA A 107 -19.72 -11.82 -1.13
CA ALA A 107 -18.49 -12.61 -1.31
C ALA A 107 -18.29 -13.04 -2.78
N TRP A 108 -19.35 -13.57 -3.41
CA TRP A 108 -19.34 -13.96 -4.81
C TRP A 108 -19.10 -12.75 -5.74
N GLN A 109 -19.76 -11.62 -5.47
CA GLN A 109 -19.59 -10.40 -6.26
C GLN A 109 -18.16 -9.86 -6.19
N LEU A 110 -17.56 -9.84 -4.99
CA LEU A 110 -16.18 -9.41 -4.79
C LEU A 110 -15.19 -10.36 -5.46
N ALA A 111 -15.34 -11.68 -5.27
CA ALA A 111 -14.47 -12.67 -5.92
C ALA A 111 -14.52 -12.55 -7.45
N THR A 112 -15.73 -12.39 -8.01
CA THR A 112 -15.94 -12.20 -9.46
C THR A 112 -15.32 -10.89 -9.94
N LEU A 113 -15.51 -9.78 -9.22
CA LEU A 113 -14.94 -8.48 -9.56
C LEU A 113 -13.41 -8.56 -9.62
N LEU A 114 -12.80 -9.12 -8.57
CA LEU A 114 -11.36 -9.22 -8.42
C LEU A 114 -10.73 -10.14 -9.48
N ASP A 115 -11.38 -11.27 -9.79
CA ASP A 115 -10.93 -12.17 -10.86
C ASP A 115 -10.98 -11.47 -12.24
N ARG A 116 -12.08 -10.77 -12.56
CA ARG A 116 -12.23 -10.05 -13.83
C ARG A 116 -11.24 -8.90 -14.02
N ILE A 117 -10.77 -8.29 -12.93
CA ILE A 117 -9.67 -7.31 -12.97
C ILE A 117 -8.30 -8.00 -12.82
N GLY A 118 -8.23 -9.31 -12.96
CA GLY A 118 -7.03 -10.13 -13.06
C GLY A 118 -6.19 -10.19 -11.79
N GLN A 119 -6.86 -10.27 -10.64
CA GLN A 119 -6.25 -10.64 -9.35
C GLN A 119 -6.22 -12.15 -9.12
N GLY A 120 -6.82 -12.93 -10.03
CA GLY A 120 -7.01 -14.38 -9.89
C GLY A 120 -8.25 -14.71 -9.07
N GLN A 121 -8.53 -16.00 -8.91
CA GLN A 121 -9.61 -16.49 -8.05
C GLN A 121 -9.16 -16.58 -6.59
N PRO A 122 -10.11 -16.60 -5.63
CA PRO A 122 -9.80 -16.94 -4.24
C PRO A 122 -9.16 -18.33 -4.14
N ALA A 123 -8.23 -18.50 -3.21
CA ALA A 123 -7.57 -19.77 -2.93
C ALA A 123 -7.78 -20.16 -1.45
N PRO A 124 -7.89 -21.45 -1.14
CA PRO A 124 -8.05 -21.88 0.24
C PRO A 124 -6.74 -21.73 1.03
N ALA A 125 -6.84 -21.49 2.32
CA ALA A 125 -5.74 -21.58 3.26
C ALA A 125 -6.01 -22.71 4.25
N ARG A 126 -4.99 -23.49 4.60
CA ARG A 126 -5.03 -24.48 5.69
C ARG A 126 -5.30 -23.83 7.03
N ARG A 127 -4.68 -22.67 7.25
CA ARG A 127 -4.85 -21.90 8.46
C ARG A 127 -4.50 -20.45 8.21
N VAL A 128 -5.29 -19.56 8.79
CA VAL A 128 -4.95 -18.14 8.93
C VAL A 128 -4.87 -17.84 10.41
N THR A 129 -3.82 -17.14 10.82
CA THR A 129 -3.65 -16.69 12.20
C THR A 129 -3.57 -15.17 12.20
N LEU A 130 -4.46 -14.53 12.95
CA LEU A 130 -4.45 -13.10 13.18
C LEU A 130 -3.36 -12.76 14.20
N LEU A 131 -2.56 -11.74 13.90
CA LEU A 131 -1.43 -11.29 14.72
C LEU A 131 -1.69 -9.83 15.08
N ASP A 132 -2.22 -9.60 16.27
CA ASP A 132 -2.70 -8.27 16.72
C ASP A 132 -1.63 -7.39 17.38
N THR A 133 -0.41 -7.90 17.56
CA THR A 133 0.72 -7.12 18.08
C THR A 133 1.97 -7.36 17.26
N GLY A 134 2.89 -6.40 17.29
CA GLY A 134 4.20 -6.57 16.68
C GLY A 134 4.96 -7.75 17.27
N ASP A 135 4.94 -7.93 18.60
CA ASP A 135 5.64 -9.04 19.26
C ASP A 135 5.09 -10.42 18.86
N ALA A 136 3.76 -10.57 18.74
CA ALA A 136 3.16 -11.81 18.23
C ALA A 136 3.56 -12.05 16.77
N CYS A 137 3.58 -10.99 15.95
CA CYS A 137 4.03 -11.07 14.56
C CYS A 137 5.51 -11.48 14.46
N PHE A 138 6.38 -10.86 15.25
CA PHE A 138 7.81 -11.14 15.24
C PHE A 138 8.12 -12.56 15.70
N ALA A 139 7.45 -13.05 16.75
CA ALA A 139 7.60 -14.44 17.19
C ALA A 139 7.16 -15.46 16.11
N ALA A 140 6.06 -15.17 15.42
CA ALA A 140 5.57 -16.02 14.33
C ALA A 140 6.51 -16.00 13.11
N LEU A 141 7.05 -14.83 12.76
CA LEU A 141 8.05 -14.69 11.70
C LEU A 141 9.34 -15.43 12.03
N GLU A 142 9.86 -15.27 13.24
CA GLU A 142 11.07 -15.97 13.70
C GLU A 142 10.91 -17.48 13.62
N THR A 143 9.77 -17.99 14.09
CA THR A 143 9.45 -19.42 14.00
C THR A 143 9.47 -19.88 12.54
N ALA A 144 8.75 -19.20 11.65
CA ALA A 144 8.64 -19.58 10.25
C ALA A 144 10.00 -19.54 9.53
N ILE A 145 10.78 -18.46 9.72
CA ILE A 145 12.11 -18.30 9.11
C ILE A 145 13.08 -19.35 9.64
N THR A 146 13.06 -19.63 10.95
CA THR A 146 13.92 -20.66 11.55
C THR A 146 13.63 -22.03 10.95
N THR A 147 12.36 -22.38 10.79
CA THR A 147 11.92 -23.67 10.24
C THR A 147 12.08 -23.79 8.72
N ALA A 148 12.28 -22.69 7.99
CA ALA A 148 12.37 -22.72 6.55
C ALA A 148 13.57 -23.55 6.06
N VAL A 149 13.40 -24.40 5.06
CA VAL A 149 14.45 -25.31 4.56
C VAL A 149 14.90 -25.02 3.13
N HIS A 150 14.07 -24.33 2.34
CA HIS A 150 14.33 -24.09 0.92
C HIS A 150 14.59 -22.61 0.62
N HIS A 151 13.66 -21.72 0.98
CA HIS A 151 13.83 -20.28 0.74
C HIS A 151 13.07 -19.39 1.72
N VAL A 152 13.59 -18.19 1.91
CA VAL A 152 12.92 -17.10 2.63
C VAL A 152 12.98 -15.84 1.76
N HIS A 153 11.82 -15.36 1.35
CA HIS A 153 11.65 -14.15 0.55
C HIS A 153 10.95 -13.09 1.36
N LEU A 154 11.54 -11.90 1.46
CA LEU A 154 11.02 -10.80 2.27
C LEU A 154 10.98 -9.51 1.47
N GLU A 155 9.86 -8.81 1.54
CA GLU A 155 9.68 -7.46 1.04
C GLU A 155 9.13 -6.57 2.15
N TYR A 156 9.80 -5.46 2.44
CA TYR A 156 9.35 -4.49 3.44
C TYR A 156 9.52 -3.05 2.97
N TYR A 157 8.49 -2.23 3.22
CA TYR A 157 8.61 -0.79 3.17
C TYR A 157 9.64 -0.24 4.18
N MET A 158 9.43 -0.56 5.45
CA MET A 158 10.27 -0.08 6.54
C MET A 158 10.95 -1.24 7.26
N TRP A 159 12.27 -1.13 7.30
CA TRP A 159 13.17 -1.94 8.10
C TRP A 159 14.15 -0.99 8.79
N GLN A 160 14.17 -0.99 10.13
CA GLN A 160 15.05 -0.13 10.91
C GLN A 160 16.27 -0.93 11.41
N PRO A 161 17.49 -0.36 11.44
CA PRO A 161 18.68 -1.03 11.98
C PRO A 161 18.71 -0.98 13.53
N ASP A 162 17.57 -1.20 14.18
CA ASP A 162 17.44 -1.27 15.64
C ASP A 162 17.59 -2.71 16.14
N SER A 163 17.25 -2.99 17.40
CA SER A 163 17.34 -4.33 17.98
C SER A 163 16.51 -5.37 17.23
N VAL A 164 15.28 -5.00 16.82
CA VAL A 164 14.37 -5.89 16.08
C VAL A 164 14.94 -6.16 14.68
N GLY A 165 15.28 -5.11 13.94
CA GLY A 165 15.79 -5.29 12.58
C GLY A 165 17.17 -5.94 12.53
N THR A 166 18.02 -5.74 13.54
CA THR A 166 19.30 -6.45 13.68
C THR A 166 19.07 -7.94 13.96
N ARG A 167 18.15 -8.27 14.88
CA ARG A 167 17.78 -9.65 15.20
C ARG A 167 17.29 -10.40 13.96
N PHE A 168 16.38 -9.81 13.18
CA PHE A 168 15.91 -10.42 11.94
C PHE A 168 17.01 -10.54 10.88
N ARG A 169 17.90 -9.55 10.74
CA ARG A 169 19.05 -9.66 9.83
C ARG A 169 19.92 -10.87 10.21
N ASP A 170 20.21 -11.04 11.50
CA ASP A 170 21.07 -12.11 11.99
C ASP A 170 20.43 -13.48 11.80
N LEU A 171 19.12 -13.59 12.03
CA LEU A 171 18.38 -14.81 11.69
C LEU A 171 18.47 -15.15 10.20
N LEU A 172 18.35 -14.15 9.31
CA LEU A 172 18.50 -14.35 7.87
C LEU A 172 19.94 -14.75 7.46
N ILE A 173 20.95 -14.25 8.16
CA ILE A 173 22.35 -14.68 7.97
C ILE A 173 22.50 -16.15 8.29
N ASP A 174 21.93 -16.61 9.40
CA ASP A 174 22.02 -18.01 9.82
C ASP A 174 21.30 -18.93 8.82
N LYS A 175 20.14 -18.52 8.30
CA LYS A 175 19.45 -19.25 7.22
C LYS A 175 20.28 -19.32 5.94
N ALA A 176 20.87 -18.20 5.52
CA ALA A 176 21.72 -18.18 4.33
C ALA A 176 22.95 -19.10 4.49
N ARG A 177 23.60 -19.11 5.66
CA ARG A 177 24.70 -20.03 5.99
C ARG A 177 24.28 -21.50 5.99
N ALA A 178 23.04 -21.78 6.39
CA ALA A 178 22.45 -23.12 6.32
C ALA A 178 22.06 -23.55 4.90
N GLY A 179 22.35 -22.73 3.87
CA GLY A 179 22.07 -23.03 2.46
C GLY A 179 20.65 -22.66 2.00
N VAL A 180 19.84 -22.03 2.85
CA VAL A 180 18.50 -21.56 2.47
C VAL A 180 18.61 -20.33 1.58
N GLN A 181 17.85 -20.29 0.47
CA GLN A 181 17.85 -19.14 -0.43
C GLN A 181 17.16 -17.94 0.23
N VAL A 182 17.92 -16.93 0.65
CA VAL A 182 17.38 -15.73 1.28
C VAL A 182 17.39 -14.56 0.30
N ARG A 183 16.23 -13.92 0.12
CA ARG A 183 16.10 -12.68 -0.67
C ARG A 183 15.38 -11.60 0.12
N LEU A 184 16.03 -10.44 0.27
CA LEU A 184 15.49 -9.29 0.99
C LEU A 184 15.35 -8.06 0.08
N LEU A 185 14.12 -7.63 -0.15
CA LEU A 185 13.76 -6.44 -0.92
C LEU A 185 13.29 -5.33 0.02
N LEU A 186 13.96 -4.17 -0.03
CA LEU A 186 13.65 -3.04 0.87
C LEU A 186 13.26 -1.79 0.09
N ASP A 187 12.32 -1.02 0.61
CA ASP A 187 12.07 0.33 0.10
C ASP A 187 13.10 1.34 0.66
N PRO A 188 13.75 2.16 -0.19
CA PRO A 188 14.75 3.14 0.25
C PRO A 188 14.19 4.34 1.03
N ILE A 189 12.88 4.63 0.99
CA ILE A 189 12.29 5.72 1.79
C ILE A 189 11.95 5.24 3.19
N GLY A 190 11.26 4.09 3.31
CA GLY A 190 10.91 3.56 4.63
C GLY A 190 12.11 2.98 5.38
N SER A 191 13.15 2.55 4.66
CA SER A 191 14.39 1.96 5.23
C SER A 191 15.60 2.87 5.03
N ASP A 192 15.42 4.19 5.15
CA ASP A 192 16.42 5.22 4.90
C ASP A 192 17.68 5.09 5.78
N ARG A 193 17.55 4.54 6.99
CA ARG A 193 18.66 4.29 7.92
C ARG A 193 19.46 3.03 7.61
N ILE A 194 19.00 2.16 6.72
CA ILE A 194 19.68 0.91 6.38
C ILE A 194 20.88 1.18 5.46
N THR A 195 22.07 0.83 5.92
CA THR A 195 23.33 1.06 5.18
C THR A 195 23.80 -0.20 4.46
N ARG A 196 24.71 -0.04 3.48
CA ARG A 196 25.40 -1.17 2.85
C ARG A 196 26.16 -2.02 3.86
N ARG A 197 26.73 -1.40 4.90
CA ARG A 197 27.44 -2.11 5.98
C ARG A 197 26.49 -2.97 6.80
N PHE A 198 25.28 -2.48 7.07
CA PHE A 198 24.26 -3.27 7.76
C PHE A 198 23.89 -4.54 7.01
N LEU A 199 23.76 -4.48 5.68
CA LEU A 199 23.40 -5.64 4.84
C LEU A 199 24.58 -6.51 4.40
N GLN A 200 25.82 -6.05 4.59
CA GLN A 200 27.02 -6.75 4.13
C GLN A 200 27.16 -8.15 4.74
N PRO A 201 26.94 -8.37 6.05
CA PRO A 201 27.02 -9.71 6.63
C PRO A 201 26.04 -10.71 5.98
N LEU A 202 24.81 -10.28 5.67
CA LEU A 202 23.82 -11.11 4.96
C LEU A 202 24.30 -11.49 3.55
N ARG A 203 24.87 -10.53 2.81
CA ARG A 203 25.43 -10.80 1.48
C ARG A 203 26.64 -11.73 1.53
N ALA A 204 27.50 -11.56 2.53
CA ALA A 204 28.66 -12.41 2.73
C ALA A 204 28.28 -13.86 3.09
N ALA A 205 27.12 -14.04 3.74
CA ALA A 205 26.54 -15.35 4.04
C ALA A 205 25.83 -16.00 2.83
N GLY A 206 25.76 -15.34 1.68
CA GLY A 206 25.08 -15.84 0.47
C GLY A 206 23.66 -15.31 0.27
N GLY A 207 23.14 -14.48 1.18
CA GLY A 207 21.83 -13.84 1.02
C GLY A 207 21.83 -12.76 -0.06
N GLU A 208 20.75 -12.66 -0.82
CA GLU A 208 20.57 -11.64 -1.84
C GLU A 208 19.77 -10.45 -1.28
N THR A 209 20.15 -9.22 -1.61
CA THR A 209 19.38 -8.03 -1.20
C THR A 209 19.21 -7.06 -2.35
N ALA A 210 18.05 -6.44 -2.47
CA ALA A 210 17.75 -5.43 -3.48
C ALA A 210 17.01 -4.23 -2.89
N TRP A 211 17.08 -3.09 -3.59
CA TRP A 211 16.30 -1.91 -3.26
C TRP A 211 15.13 -1.81 -4.23
N PHE A 212 13.91 -1.61 -3.71
CA PHE A 212 12.75 -1.34 -4.53
C PHE A 212 12.89 0.04 -5.15
N ASN A 213 12.99 0.08 -6.48
CA ASN A 213 13.04 1.31 -7.25
C ASN A 213 14.01 2.39 -6.69
N PRO A 214 15.34 2.17 -6.66
CA PRO A 214 16.28 3.04 -5.96
C PRO A 214 16.25 4.50 -6.43
N ILE A 215 16.43 5.43 -5.47
CA ILE A 215 16.51 6.87 -5.70
C ILE A 215 17.96 7.23 -6.05
N SER A 216 18.16 8.01 -7.11
CA SER A 216 19.51 8.42 -7.53
C SER A 216 19.46 9.73 -8.32
N LEU A 217 20.09 10.77 -7.78
CA LEU A 217 20.27 12.06 -8.46
C LEU A 217 21.12 11.92 -9.74
N ARG A 218 22.23 11.16 -9.66
CA ARG A 218 23.16 10.91 -10.78
C ARG A 218 22.51 10.25 -12.00
N ARG A 219 21.42 9.50 -11.80
CA ARG A 219 20.69 8.81 -12.87
C ARG A 219 19.33 9.45 -13.18
N PHE A 220 19.07 10.68 -12.74
CA PHE A 220 17.77 11.37 -12.90
C PHE A 220 16.57 10.54 -12.41
N ARG A 221 16.78 9.72 -11.37
CA ARG A 221 15.78 8.80 -10.80
C ARG A 221 14.88 9.42 -9.72
N TRP A 222 14.94 10.74 -9.54
CA TRP A 222 14.17 11.48 -8.55
C TRP A 222 12.66 11.53 -8.89
N ARG A 223 12.28 11.36 -10.16
CA ARG A 223 10.87 11.20 -10.61
C ARG A 223 10.17 9.94 -10.06
N TYR A 224 10.87 9.10 -9.28
CA TYR A 224 10.38 7.82 -8.77
C TYR A 224 10.13 7.80 -7.26
N VAL A 225 10.30 8.94 -6.59
CA VAL A 225 10.03 9.12 -5.15
C VAL A 225 8.57 8.77 -4.82
N ASN A 226 7.64 9.00 -5.75
CA ASN A 226 6.22 8.72 -5.54
C ASN A 226 5.81 7.25 -5.70
N PHE A 227 6.64 6.39 -6.32
CA PHE A 227 6.30 4.99 -6.59
C PHE A 227 7.10 4.06 -5.68
N ARG A 228 6.57 3.81 -4.49
CA ARG A 228 7.21 3.04 -3.42
C ARG A 228 6.48 1.73 -3.20
N THR A 229 7.21 0.70 -2.78
CA THR A 229 6.55 -0.47 -2.23
C THR A 229 6.17 -0.15 -0.81
N HIS A 230 4.89 -0.32 -0.50
CA HIS A 230 4.38 -0.25 0.85
C HIS A 230 3.98 -1.64 1.35
N ARG A 231 4.34 -2.71 0.61
CA ARG A 231 4.07 -4.10 0.96
C ARG A 231 4.92 -4.55 2.16
N LYS A 232 4.40 -5.54 2.89
CA LYS A 232 5.09 -6.29 3.94
C LYS A 232 4.79 -7.75 3.66
N ILE A 233 5.65 -8.41 2.91
CA ILE A 233 5.45 -9.79 2.47
C ILE A 233 6.62 -10.62 2.97
N VAL A 234 6.32 -11.74 3.62
CA VAL A 234 7.32 -12.78 3.90
C VAL A 234 6.77 -14.10 3.40
N VAL A 235 7.59 -14.84 2.65
CA VAL A 235 7.26 -16.20 2.20
C VAL A 235 8.38 -17.15 2.59
N CYS A 236 8.03 -18.18 3.34
CA CYS A 236 8.91 -19.28 3.74
C CYS A 236 8.48 -20.54 2.99
N ASP A 237 9.39 -21.08 2.18
CA ASP A 237 9.22 -22.33 1.41
C ASP A 237 7.99 -22.40 0.48
N GLY A 238 7.33 -21.27 0.22
CA GLY A 238 6.08 -21.21 -0.54
C GLY A 238 4.85 -21.76 0.21
N HIS A 239 5.02 -22.24 1.45
CA HIS A 239 3.94 -22.82 2.27
C HIS A 239 3.40 -21.87 3.33
N ILE A 240 4.27 -21.03 3.90
CA ILE A 240 3.92 -20.06 4.95
C ILE A 240 4.16 -18.66 4.40
N GLY A 241 3.12 -17.82 4.46
CA GLY A 241 3.14 -16.44 4.01
C GLY A 241 2.74 -15.48 5.12
N PHE A 242 3.21 -14.23 5.04
CA PHE A 242 2.82 -13.16 5.93
C PHE A 242 2.46 -11.91 5.14
N THR A 243 1.42 -11.20 5.57
CA THR A 243 1.07 -9.87 5.07
C THR A 243 0.25 -9.07 6.08
N GLY A 244 0.33 -7.74 6.03
CA GLY A 244 -0.34 -6.86 7.00
C GLY A 244 0.32 -5.49 7.13
N GLY A 245 0.10 -4.83 8.27
CA GLY A 245 0.63 -3.48 8.52
C GLY A 245 1.99 -3.41 9.22
N VAL A 246 2.34 -4.44 10.02
CA VAL A 246 3.55 -4.46 10.88
C VAL A 246 4.85 -4.35 10.06
N ASN A 247 5.66 -3.34 10.37
CA ASN A 247 7.02 -3.17 9.84
C ASN A 247 8.08 -3.81 10.76
N ILE A 248 9.31 -4.01 10.24
CA ILE A 248 10.45 -4.45 11.05
C ILE A 248 11.08 -3.24 11.74
N SER A 249 10.57 -2.92 12.92
CA SER A 249 11.00 -1.79 13.75
C SER A 249 10.64 -2.06 15.21
N ALA A 250 11.47 -1.58 16.13
CA ALA A 250 11.20 -1.58 17.56
C ALA A 250 9.90 -0.84 17.89
N GLU A 251 9.45 0.12 17.08
CA GLU A 251 8.19 0.87 17.27
C GLU A 251 6.95 -0.03 17.37
N HIS A 252 6.98 -1.23 16.79
CA HIS A 252 5.90 -2.21 16.92
C HIS A 252 6.06 -3.17 18.11
N SER A 253 7.24 -3.21 18.74
CA SER A 253 7.56 -4.17 19.79
C SER A 253 7.23 -3.63 21.18
N GLN A 254 6.32 -4.28 21.90
CA GLN A 254 6.03 -3.95 23.30
C GLN A 254 7.25 -4.24 24.18
N THR A 255 8.00 -5.29 23.86
CA THR A 255 9.27 -5.62 24.53
C THR A 255 10.29 -4.48 24.50
N HIS A 256 10.24 -3.60 23.48
CA HIS A 256 11.21 -2.49 23.33
C HIS A 256 10.60 -1.09 23.53
N ASN A 257 9.29 -0.92 23.39
CA ASN A 257 8.59 0.36 23.50
C ASN A 257 7.44 0.36 24.51
N ASP A 258 7.25 -0.70 25.29
CA ASP A 258 6.21 -0.87 26.31
C ASP A 258 4.82 -0.41 25.80
N ALA A 259 4.18 0.50 26.54
CA ALA A 259 2.87 1.06 26.23
C ALA A 259 2.86 1.98 24.98
N HIS A 260 4.03 2.32 24.43
CA HIS A 260 4.18 3.16 23.24
C HIS A 260 4.23 2.35 21.93
N ALA A 261 4.30 1.01 22.01
CA ALA A 261 4.34 0.16 20.83
C ALA A 261 3.08 0.32 19.97
N TRP A 262 3.26 0.49 18.66
CA TRP A 262 2.15 0.70 17.74
C TRP A 262 1.22 -0.51 17.71
N ARG A 263 -0.08 -0.23 17.70
CA ARG A 263 -1.12 -1.24 17.52
C ARG A 263 -1.31 -1.48 16.03
N ASP A 264 -1.09 -2.70 15.57
CA ASP A 264 -1.19 -3.06 14.16
C ASP A 264 -1.68 -4.51 14.01
N THR A 265 -2.14 -4.88 12.82
CA THR A 265 -2.68 -6.20 12.50
C THR A 265 -1.88 -6.83 11.35
N HIS A 266 -1.47 -8.07 11.53
CA HIS A 266 -0.78 -8.88 10.52
C HIS A 266 -1.42 -10.26 10.41
N LEU A 267 -1.20 -10.93 9.28
CA LEU A 267 -1.68 -12.28 9.04
C LEU A 267 -0.49 -13.23 8.87
N ARG A 268 -0.56 -14.40 9.51
CA ARG A 268 0.18 -15.59 9.09
C ARG A 268 -0.78 -16.47 8.30
N ILE A 269 -0.38 -16.84 7.10
CA ILE A 269 -1.16 -17.64 6.16
C ILE A 269 -0.39 -18.93 5.89
N ASP A 270 -1.10 -20.05 5.95
CA ASP A 270 -0.59 -21.39 5.70
C ASP A 270 -1.44 -22.01 4.59
N GLY A 271 -0.85 -22.42 3.48
CA GLY A 271 -1.57 -23.08 2.39
C GLY A 271 -1.49 -22.36 1.04
N GLU A 272 -2.40 -22.73 0.14
CA GLU A 272 -2.31 -22.39 -1.28
C GLU A 272 -2.35 -20.89 -1.58
N SER A 273 -3.09 -20.11 -0.79
CA SER A 273 -3.14 -18.65 -0.90
C SER A 273 -1.77 -17.96 -0.80
N VAL A 274 -0.77 -18.59 -0.19
CA VAL A 274 0.63 -18.09 -0.14
C VAL A 274 1.26 -17.98 -1.54
N ARG A 275 0.81 -18.79 -2.51
CA ARG A 275 1.31 -18.74 -3.90
C ARG A 275 1.19 -17.35 -4.50
N ARG A 276 0.12 -16.61 -4.19
CA ARG A 276 -0.08 -15.26 -4.72
C ARG A 276 0.87 -14.25 -4.09
N LEU A 277 1.16 -14.37 -2.78
CA LEU A 277 2.20 -13.56 -2.12
C LEU A 277 3.59 -13.83 -2.72
N GLN A 278 3.91 -15.11 -2.96
CA GLN A 278 5.16 -15.50 -3.62
C GLN A 278 5.26 -14.91 -5.02
N PHE A 279 4.18 -14.96 -5.80
CA PHE A 279 4.14 -14.37 -7.13
C PHE A 279 4.41 -12.86 -7.11
N ILE A 280 3.75 -12.13 -6.20
CA ILE A 280 3.93 -10.68 -6.03
C ILE A 280 5.39 -10.37 -5.70
N PHE A 281 5.97 -11.07 -4.72
CA PHE A 281 7.39 -10.90 -4.36
C PHE A 281 8.33 -11.12 -5.55
N LEU A 282 8.14 -12.19 -6.32
CA LEU A 282 9.00 -12.52 -7.46
C LEU A 282 8.88 -11.47 -8.59
N GLU A 283 7.67 -10.93 -8.79
CA GLU A 283 7.43 -9.83 -9.73
C GLU A 283 8.17 -8.55 -9.32
N ASP A 284 8.09 -8.18 -8.04
CA ASP A 284 8.80 -7.02 -7.50
C ASP A 284 10.32 -7.21 -7.49
N TRP A 285 10.78 -8.43 -7.21
CA TRP A 285 12.19 -8.79 -7.27
C TRP A 285 12.74 -8.64 -8.69
N TYR A 286 12.02 -9.18 -9.69
CA TYR A 286 12.39 -8.99 -11.09
C TYR A 286 12.37 -7.51 -11.46
N PHE A 287 11.33 -6.80 -11.05
CA PHE A 287 11.24 -5.37 -11.30
C PHE A 287 12.44 -4.61 -10.72
N ALA A 288 12.90 -4.97 -9.52
CA ALA A 288 14.04 -4.34 -8.86
C ALA A 288 15.40 -4.73 -9.49
N THR A 289 15.54 -5.98 -9.95
CA THR A 289 16.86 -6.57 -10.29
C THR A 289 17.09 -6.86 -11.78
N ASP A 290 16.06 -6.89 -12.63
CA ASP A 290 16.08 -7.46 -14.00
C ASP A 290 16.42 -8.97 -14.07
N HIS A 291 16.41 -9.68 -12.93
CA HIS A 291 16.65 -11.11 -12.89
C HIS A 291 15.37 -11.82 -12.47
N ALA A 292 14.96 -12.85 -13.22
CA ALA A 292 13.78 -13.66 -12.91
C ALA A 292 14.23 -14.88 -12.12
N PRO A 293 14.15 -14.85 -10.78
CA PRO A 293 14.39 -16.05 -9.99
C PRO A 293 13.12 -16.91 -10.02
N LEU A 294 12.59 -17.27 -11.19
CA LEU A 294 11.46 -18.19 -11.20
C LEU A 294 11.98 -19.62 -11.26
N LYS A 295 11.79 -20.33 -10.15
CA LYS A 295 11.99 -21.78 -10.07
C LYS A 295 10.66 -22.45 -9.73
N PRO A 296 10.31 -23.57 -10.35
CA PRO A 296 9.10 -24.34 -10.00
C PRO A 296 9.04 -24.71 -8.51
N GLU A 297 10.21 -24.94 -7.90
CA GLU A 297 10.41 -25.25 -6.48
C GLU A 297 9.92 -24.15 -5.52
N PHE A 298 9.60 -22.96 -6.04
CA PHE A 298 9.01 -21.87 -5.27
C PHE A 298 7.48 -21.97 -5.12
N PHE A 299 6.84 -22.89 -5.84
CA PHE A 299 5.40 -23.09 -5.84
C PHE A 299 5.09 -24.55 -5.49
N PRO A 300 5.15 -24.92 -4.20
CA PRO A 300 4.84 -26.27 -3.78
C PRO A 300 3.39 -26.63 -4.10
N THR A 301 3.11 -27.93 -4.22
CA THR A 301 1.77 -28.47 -4.32
C THR A 301 1.13 -28.60 -2.95
N PHE A 302 -0.19 -28.47 -2.89
CA PHE A 302 -0.99 -28.61 -1.67
C PHE A 302 -1.93 -29.80 -1.87
N PRO A 303 -1.51 -31.02 -1.50
CA PRO A 303 -2.43 -32.16 -1.49
C PRO A 303 -3.52 -31.89 -0.45
N ASP A 304 -4.76 -32.21 -0.79
CA ASP A 304 -5.94 -32.05 0.07
C ASP A 304 -6.20 -30.60 0.52
N PRO A 305 -6.53 -29.68 -0.42
CA PRO A 305 -6.87 -28.31 -0.05
C PRO A 305 -8.07 -28.30 0.90
N PRO A 306 -8.01 -27.51 1.99
CA PRO A 306 -9.12 -27.41 2.92
C PRO A 306 -10.31 -26.73 2.24
N THR A 307 -11.50 -26.95 2.77
CA THR A 307 -12.71 -26.31 2.23
C THR A 307 -12.85 -24.84 2.63
N ARG A 308 -12.18 -24.40 3.70
CA ARG A 308 -12.13 -23.03 4.25
C ARG A 308 -10.88 -22.85 5.15
N PRO A 309 -10.46 -21.60 5.45
CA PRO A 309 -10.95 -20.31 4.94
C PRO A 309 -10.52 -20.04 3.49
N TRP A 310 -11.31 -19.23 2.77
CA TRP A 310 -10.99 -18.74 1.42
C TRP A 310 -10.39 -17.35 1.46
N LEU A 311 -9.30 -17.15 0.72
CA LEU A 311 -8.57 -15.89 0.69
C LEU A 311 -8.40 -15.36 -0.73
N HIS A 312 -8.53 -14.05 -0.89
CA HIS A 312 -8.09 -13.32 -2.06
C HIS A 312 -6.90 -12.44 -1.72
N ILE A 313 -5.72 -12.72 -2.27
CA ILE A 313 -4.60 -11.79 -2.19
C ILE A 313 -4.70 -10.80 -3.34
N VAL A 314 -5.02 -9.55 -3.01
CA VAL A 314 -5.27 -8.45 -3.93
C VAL A 314 -4.09 -7.50 -3.89
N GLU A 315 -3.53 -7.20 -5.06
CA GLU A 315 -2.48 -6.22 -5.21
C GLU A 315 -2.93 -4.99 -5.99
N SER A 316 -2.38 -3.83 -5.64
CA SER A 316 -2.46 -2.63 -6.47
C SER A 316 -1.10 -1.97 -6.58
N GLY A 317 -0.92 -1.23 -7.67
CA GLY A 317 0.26 -0.43 -7.91
C GLY A 317 0.08 0.50 -9.12
N PRO A 318 0.96 1.50 -9.27
CA PRO A 318 0.97 2.45 -10.38
C PRO A 318 1.37 1.80 -11.72
N ASP A 319 1.72 0.52 -11.72
CA ASP A 319 2.07 -0.29 -12.88
C ASP A 319 0.84 -0.66 -13.74
N ASN A 320 -0.38 -0.58 -13.20
CA ASN A 320 -1.60 -0.89 -13.93
C ASN A 320 -2.76 0.07 -13.59
N ASP A 321 -3.68 0.26 -14.54
CA ASP A 321 -4.84 1.15 -14.37
C ASP A 321 -6.05 0.43 -13.74
N ARG A 322 -5.83 -0.70 -13.04
CA ARG A 322 -6.94 -1.52 -12.54
C ARG A 322 -7.44 -1.05 -11.18
N TYR A 323 -6.58 -0.40 -10.38
CA TYR A 323 -6.91 0.13 -9.04
C TYR A 323 -7.70 -0.87 -8.18
N ALA A 324 -7.20 -2.10 -8.09
CA ALA A 324 -7.96 -3.23 -7.55
C ALA A 324 -8.40 -3.03 -6.10
N ILE A 325 -7.52 -2.52 -5.23
CA ILE A 325 -7.85 -2.24 -3.82
C ILE A 325 -8.91 -1.13 -3.70
N ALA A 326 -8.85 -0.08 -4.54
CA ALA A 326 -9.87 0.97 -4.53
C ALA A 326 -11.25 0.42 -4.94
N LYS A 327 -11.29 -0.46 -5.95
CA LYS A 327 -12.53 -1.13 -6.38
C LYS A 327 -13.05 -2.13 -5.34
N LEU A 328 -12.15 -2.85 -4.67
CA LEU A 328 -12.48 -3.71 -3.54
C LEU A 328 -13.16 -2.92 -2.42
N TYR A 329 -12.52 -1.85 -1.95
CA TYR A 329 -13.09 -1.01 -0.89
C TYR A 329 -14.43 -0.42 -1.31
N PHE A 330 -14.53 0.12 -2.52
CA PHE A 330 -15.79 0.68 -3.02
C PHE A 330 -16.89 -0.39 -3.03
N ALA A 331 -16.66 -1.53 -3.67
CA ALA A 331 -17.66 -2.60 -3.80
C ALA A 331 -18.07 -3.18 -2.43
N ALA A 332 -17.10 -3.41 -1.53
CA ALA A 332 -17.37 -3.93 -0.20
C ALA A 332 -18.19 -2.95 0.65
N ILE A 333 -17.86 -1.67 0.63
CA ILE A 333 -18.60 -0.62 1.36
C ILE A 333 -20.02 -0.46 0.79
N THR A 334 -20.17 -0.41 -0.53
CA THR A 334 -21.49 -0.27 -1.16
C THR A 334 -22.36 -1.51 -0.97
N GLY A 335 -21.74 -2.68 -0.90
CA GLY A 335 -22.42 -3.97 -0.76
C GLY A 335 -22.81 -4.31 0.68
N ALA A 336 -22.25 -3.64 1.68
CA ALA A 336 -22.55 -3.87 3.10
C ALA A 336 -24.05 -3.71 3.39
N GLN A 337 -24.59 -4.60 4.22
CA GLN A 337 -26.01 -4.64 4.59
C GLN A 337 -26.26 -4.29 6.06
N ARG A 338 -25.32 -4.56 6.96
CA ARG A 338 -25.49 -4.43 8.41
C ARG A 338 -24.46 -3.49 9.03
N GLN A 339 -23.17 -3.72 8.81
CA GLN A 339 -22.11 -2.94 9.42
C GLN A 339 -20.83 -2.86 8.61
N ILE A 340 -20.11 -1.76 8.81
CA ILE A 340 -18.76 -1.55 8.30
C ILE A 340 -17.89 -1.12 9.47
N LEU A 341 -16.81 -1.87 9.73
CA LEU A 341 -15.76 -1.48 10.67
C LEU A 341 -14.48 -1.22 9.88
N LEU A 342 -13.95 0.00 9.97
CA LEU A 342 -12.75 0.41 9.24
C LEU A 342 -11.71 0.92 10.24
N ALA A 343 -10.54 0.29 10.29
CA ALA A 343 -9.37 0.78 11.02
C ALA A 343 -8.27 1.17 10.01
N THR A 344 -7.74 2.38 10.13
CA THR A 344 -6.65 2.88 9.25
C THR A 344 -5.83 3.95 9.96
N PRO A 345 -4.48 4.00 9.83
CA PRO A 345 -3.70 5.11 10.38
C PRO A 345 -3.94 6.41 9.64
N TYR A 346 -4.16 6.33 8.33
CA TYR A 346 -4.35 7.48 7.46
C TYR A 346 -5.72 7.37 6.80
N PHE A 347 -6.58 8.34 7.10
CA PHE A 347 -7.94 8.40 6.61
C PHE A 347 -8.11 9.66 5.78
N VAL A 348 -7.80 9.55 4.49
CA VAL A 348 -7.90 10.64 3.52
C VAL A 348 -8.62 10.10 2.28
N PRO A 349 -9.90 9.72 2.42
CA PRO A 349 -10.62 9.03 1.36
C PRO A 349 -10.74 9.88 0.10
N ASN A 350 -10.77 9.20 -1.04
CA ASN A 350 -11.17 9.83 -2.29
C ASN A 350 -12.69 10.10 -2.30
N GLU A 351 -13.15 10.87 -3.28
CA GLU A 351 -14.57 11.24 -3.40
C GLU A 351 -15.48 10.01 -3.50
N ALA A 352 -15.11 9.00 -4.30
CA ALA A 352 -15.90 7.78 -4.47
C ALA A 352 -16.08 7.00 -3.16
N LEU A 353 -15.02 6.85 -2.36
CA LEU A 353 -15.08 6.17 -1.07
C LEU A 353 -15.79 7.00 0.00
N THR A 354 -15.66 8.33 -0.06
CA THR A 354 -16.41 9.25 0.81
C THR A 354 -17.91 9.10 0.57
N ILE A 355 -18.33 9.17 -0.71
CA ILE A 355 -19.72 8.97 -1.11
C ILE A 355 -20.19 7.57 -0.69
N ALA A 356 -19.40 6.52 -0.94
CA ALA A 356 -19.77 5.16 -0.57
C ALA A 356 -20.03 5.00 0.94
N LEU A 357 -19.17 5.57 1.80
CA LEU A 357 -19.35 5.54 3.25
C LEU A 357 -20.60 6.31 3.70
N ILE A 358 -20.82 7.50 3.14
CA ILE A 358 -22.00 8.32 3.43
C ILE A 358 -23.28 7.58 3.00
N THR A 359 -23.31 7.06 1.77
CA THR A 359 -24.46 6.32 1.25
C THR A 359 -24.74 5.05 2.06
N ALA A 360 -23.72 4.32 2.50
CA ALA A 360 -23.90 3.18 3.39
C ALA A 360 -24.56 3.59 4.72
N ALA A 361 -24.07 4.65 5.37
CA ALA A 361 -24.66 5.16 6.59
C ALA A 361 -26.12 5.62 6.41
N LEU A 362 -26.41 6.34 5.31
CA LEU A 362 -27.77 6.78 4.97
C LEU A 362 -28.73 5.63 4.65
N ARG A 363 -28.21 4.48 4.19
CA ARG A 363 -28.98 3.23 4.02
C ARG A 363 -29.30 2.53 5.35
N GLY A 364 -28.78 3.01 6.47
CA GLY A 364 -28.94 2.40 7.79
C GLY A 364 -27.84 1.40 8.17
N VAL A 365 -26.77 1.27 7.37
CA VAL A 365 -25.62 0.43 7.73
C VAL A 365 -24.84 1.10 8.87
N ALA A 366 -24.49 0.33 9.91
CA ALA A 366 -23.70 0.84 11.02
C ALA A 366 -22.23 1.01 10.61
N VAL A 367 -21.83 2.23 10.25
CA VAL A 367 -20.46 2.55 9.84
C VAL A 367 -19.64 3.07 11.03
N ARG A 368 -18.57 2.37 11.38
CA ARG A 368 -17.62 2.75 12.44
C ARG A 368 -16.21 2.85 11.88
N ILE A 369 -15.56 3.98 12.11
CA ILE A 369 -14.21 4.26 11.63
C ILE A 369 -13.30 4.51 12.84
N LEU A 370 -12.21 3.78 12.93
CA LEU A 370 -11.19 3.89 13.96
C LEU A 370 -9.89 4.41 13.34
N VAL A 371 -9.41 5.53 13.87
CA VAL A 371 -8.26 6.29 13.36
C VAL A 371 -7.39 6.74 14.53
N PRO A 372 -6.07 6.95 14.36
CA PRO A 372 -5.23 7.44 15.44
C PRO A 372 -5.60 8.89 15.81
N LYS A 373 -5.70 9.17 17.12
CA LYS A 373 -5.83 10.53 17.68
C LYS A 373 -4.67 11.44 17.27
N LYS A 374 -3.48 10.84 17.13
CA LYS A 374 -2.25 11.48 16.64
C LYS A 374 -1.48 10.47 15.81
N SER A 375 -1.27 10.77 14.53
CA SER A 375 -0.35 10.01 13.68
C SER A 375 1.07 10.58 13.74
N ASP A 376 2.01 9.90 13.09
CA ASP A 376 3.38 10.33 12.81
C ASP A 376 3.45 11.58 11.90
N SER A 377 2.37 11.90 11.19
CA SER A 377 2.24 13.09 10.34
C SER A 377 1.11 14.03 10.79
N ARG A 378 1.50 15.20 11.34
CA ARG A 378 0.54 16.26 11.72
C ARG A 378 -0.34 16.71 10.55
N LEU A 379 0.22 16.74 9.35
CA LEU A 379 -0.51 17.12 8.13
C LEU A 379 -1.61 16.10 7.81
N VAL A 380 -1.29 14.80 7.89
CA VAL A 380 -2.27 13.73 7.66
C VAL A 380 -3.35 13.74 8.75
N THR A 381 -2.97 13.97 10.01
CA THR A 381 -3.95 14.12 11.10
C THR A 381 -4.93 15.28 10.82
N ALA A 382 -4.43 16.43 10.36
CA ALA A 382 -5.27 17.58 10.00
C ALA A 382 -6.14 17.29 8.77
N ALA A 383 -5.59 16.64 7.74
CA ALA A 383 -6.33 16.26 6.54
C ALA A 383 -7.47 15.29 6.87
N ALA A 384 -7.22 14.29 7.72
CA ALA A 384 -8.23 13.33 8.14
C ALA A 384 -9.43 13.99 8.85
N ARG A 385 -9.15 14.87 9.82
CA ARG A 385 -10.19 15.60 10.57
C ARG A 385 -11.09 16.47 9.68
N SER A 386 -10.59 16.94 8.54
CA SER A 386 -11.39 17.69 7.56
C SER A 386 -12.57 16.91 6.95
N TYR A 387 -12.56 15.57 7.03
CA TYR A 387 -13.64 14.70 6.56
C TYR A 387 -14.62 14.32 7.67
N TYR A 388 -14.27 14.51 8.95
CA TYR A 388 -15.03 13.94 10.06
C TYR A 388 -16.41 14.57 10.20
N GLU A 389 -16.53 15.89 10.01
CA GLU A 389 -17.82 16.57 10.14
C GLU A 389 -18.84 16.09 9.10
N GLU A 390 -18.41 15.95 7.85
CA GLU A 390 -19.23 15.49 6.73
C GLU A 390 -19.76 14.07 6.99
N LEU A 391 -18.86 13.14 7.35
CA LEU A 391 -19.19 11.75 7.64
C LEU A 391 -20.06 11.61 8.89
N ALA A 392 -19.71 12.29 9.98
CA ALA A 392 -20.47 12.22 11.23
C ALA A 392 -21.89 12.77 11.07
N SER A 393 -22.07 13.79 10.22
CA SER A 393 -23.41 14.35 9.93
C SER A 393 -24.28 13.36 9.15
N ALA A 394 -23.70 12.41 8.41
CA ALA A 394 -24.41 11.33 7.73
C ALA A 394 -24.66 10.08 8.61
N GLY A 395 -24.25 10.09 9.88
CA GLY A 395 -24.43 8.98 10.81
C GLY A 395 -23.23 8.04 10.96
N VAL A 396 -22.11 8.32 10.29
CA VAL A 396 -20.86 7.56 10.49
C VAL A 396 -20.28 7.85 11.88
N VAL A 397 -19.91 6.81 12.61
CA VAL A 397 -19.30 6.96 13.94
C VAL A 397 -17.78 6.87 13.82
N ILE A 398 -17.09 7.95 14.20
CA ILE A 398 -15.63 8.03 14.14
C ILE A 398 -15.06 7.94 15.56
N TYR A 399 -13.99 7.17 15.73
CA TYR A 399 -13.27 6.96 16.98
C TYR A 399 -11.80 7.32 16.78
N GLU A 400 -11.26 8.14 17.70
CA GLU A 400 -9.85 8.51 17.73
C GLU A 400 -9.12 7.67 18.79
N TYR A 401 -8.25 6.77 18.36
CA TYR A 401 -7.44 5.87 19.18
C TYR A 401 -6.21 6.56 19.77
N GLY A 402 -5.91 6.30 21.04
CA GLY A 402 -4.53 6.34 21.54
C GLY A 402 -4.28 7.21 22.76
N PRO A 403 -2.99 7.37 23.15
CA PRO A 403 -1.80 6.64 22.68
C PRO A 403 -1.80 5.13 23.03
N PRO A 404 -1.02 4.26 22.32
CA PRO A 404 -0.05 4.54 21.25
C PRO A 404 -0.70 4.77 19.87
N MET A 405 0.08 4.81 18.78
CA MET A 405 -0.46 4.97 17.42
C MET A 405 -1.18 3.69 16.96
N LEU A 406 -2.34 3.86 16.33
CA LEU A 406 -3.03 2.81 15.57
C LEU A 406 -2.50 2.81 14.13
N HIS A 407 -1.97 1.67 13.69
CA HIS A 407 -1.39 1.47 12.36
C HIS A 407 -2.02 0.30 11.59
N SER A 408 -3.05 -0.36 12.12
CA SER A 408 -3.83 -1.38 11.40
C SER A 408 -4.50 -0.83 10.13
N LYS A 409 -4.55 -1.63 9.05
CA LYS A 409 -5.36 -1.37 7.85
C LYS A 409 -6.35 -2.51 7.65
N VAL A 410 -7.51 -2.37 8.28
CA VAL A 410 -8.52 -3.43 8.39
C VAL A 410 -9.87 -2.88 7.95
N LEU A 411 -10.54 -3.59 7.06
CA LEU A 411 -11.96 -3.39 6.73
C LEU A 411 -12.72 -4.66 7.08
N ILE A 412 -13.81 -4.55 7.81
CA ILE A 412 -14.73 -5.66 8.12
C ILE A 412 -16.11 -5.25 7.64
N VAL A 413 -16.76 -6.14 6.89
CA VAL A 413 -18.11 -5.96 6.36
C VAL A 413 -18.98 -7.10 6.85
N ASP A 414 -20.06 -6.74 7.54
CA ASP A 414 -21.12 -7.63 8.01
C ASP A 414 -20.66 -8.84 8.86
N GLU A 415 -19.43 -8.80 9.40
CA GLU A 415 -18.77 -9.92 10.10
C GLU A 415 -18.68 -11.20 9.27
N GLN A 416 -18.67 -11.06 7.95
CA GLN A 416 -18.54 -12.17 7.00
C GLN A 416 -17.33 -12.04 6.10
N ILE A 417 -16.94 -10.80 5.80
CA ILE A 417 -15.81 -10.49 4.93
C ILE A 417 -14.91 -9.52 5.68
N ALA A 418 -13.62 -9.81 5.67
CA ALA A 418 -12.61 -8.89 6.16
C ALA A 418 -11.51 -8.67 5.13
N ALA A 419 -10.84 -7.53 5.17
CA ALA A 419 -9.65 -7.26 4.40
C ALA A 419 -8.57 -6.70 5.32
N VAL A 420 -7.38 -7.32 5.31
CA VAL A 420 -6.22 -6.93 6.11
C VAL A 420 -5.00 -6.83 5.20
N GLY A 421 -4.18 -5.81 5.36
CA GLY A 421 -2.97 -5.70 4.55
C GLY A 421 -2.22 -4.39 4.79
N SER A 422 -1.60 -3.88 3.73
CA SER A 422 -0.72 -2.71 3.80
C SER A 422 -1.37 -1.39 3.38
N ALA A 423 -2.48 -1.43 2.64
CA ALA A 423 -3.07 -0.25 2.01
C ALA A 423 -3.86 0.60 3.00
N ASN A 424 -3.41 1.84 3.22
CA ASN A 424 -4.18 2.82 3.99
C ASN A 424 -5.41 3.29 3.19
N PHE A 425 -6.34 3.94 3.90
CA PHE A 425 -7.52 4.55 3.30
C PHE A 425 -7.23 5.99 2.79
N ASP A 426 -6.21 6.12 1.95
CA ASP A 426 -5.74 7.40 1.37
C ASP A 426 -5.49 7.32 -0.15
N ASN A 427 -5.38 8.46 -0.82
CA ASN A 427 -5.21 8.47 -2.29
C ASN A 427 -3.87 7.85 -2.70
N ARG A 428 -2.83 8.05 -1.90
CA ARG A 428 -1.49 7.52 -2.20
C ARG A 428 -1.46 6.00 -2.21
N SER A 429 -2.02 5.33 -1.22
CA SER A 429 -2.08 3.85 -1.15
C SER A 429 -2.96 3.30 -2.28
N LEU A 430 -4.05 4.00 -2.61
CA LEU A 430 -5.00 3.55 -3.62
C LEU A 430 -4.54 3.75 -5.07
N THR A 431 -3.54 4.61 -5.32
CA THR A 431 -3.15 4.99 -6.69
C THR A 431 -1.65 5.04 -6.98
N LEU A 432 -0.78 5.25 -5.99
CA LEU A 432 0.65 5.53 -6.20
C LEU A 432 1.59 4.49 -5.59
N ASN A 433 1.25 3.94 -4.42
CA ASN A 433 2.05 2.89 -3.78
C ASN A 433 1.74 1.52 -4.37
N PHE A 434 2.74 0.63 -4.31
CA PHE A 434 2.49 -0.79 -4.44
C PHE A 434 2.01 -1.32 -3.08
N GLU A 435 0.87 -1.98 -3.07
CA GLU A 435 0.18 -2.45 -1.87
C GLU A 435 -0.27 -3.91 -2.05
N ALA A 436 -0.54 -4.57 -0.93
CA ALA A 436 -1.15 -5.89 -0.89
C ALA A 436 -2.19 -5.97 0.23
N MET A 437 -3.34 -6.59 -0.06
CA MET A 437 -4.43 -6.85 0.88
C MET A 437 -4.86 -8.30 0.76
N ALA A 438 -5.08 -8.96 1.89
CA ALA A 438 -5.73 -10.27 1.96
C ALA A 438 -7.21 -10.06 2.30
N VAL A 439 -8.09 -10.42 1.38
CA VAL A 439 -9.54 -10.52 1.60
C VAL A 439 -9.84 -11.90 2.15
N LEU A 440 -10.50 -11.95 3.30
CA LEU A 440 -10.90 -13.16 4.02
C LEU A 440 -12.39 -13.35 3.80
N TYR A 441 -12.78 -14.43 3.14
CA TYR A 441 -14.18 -14.86 3.00
C TYR A 441 -14.48 -15.93 4.05
N ASP A 442 -14.46 -15.51 5.31
CA ASP A 442 -14.61 -16.39 6.46
C ASP A 442 -15.18 -15.62 7.65
N ALA A 443 -16.36 -16.04 8.12
CA ALA A 443 -17.08 -15.37 9.18
C ALA A 443 -16.36 -15.48 10.54
N GLU A 444 -15.67 -16.58 10.81
CA GLU A 444 -14.96 -16.76 12.07
C GLU A 444 -13.79 -15.76 12.17
N LEU A 445 -12.99 -15.67 11.11
CA LEU A 445 -11.90 -14.68 11.04
C LEU A 445 -12.42 -13.23 11.06
N ALA A 446 -13.54 -12.96 10.38
CA ALA A 446 -14.14 -11.63 10.36
C ALA A 446 -14.68 -11.23 11.75
N THR A 447 -15.32 -12.14 12.48
CA THR A 447 -15.75 -11.92 13.87
C THR A 447 -14.57 -11.74 14.81
N GLN A 448 -13.49 -12.53 14.67
CA GLN A 448 -12.27 -12.32 15.47
C GLN A 448 -11.69 -10.91 15.27
N LEU A 449 -11.60 -10.44 14.01
CA LEU A 449 -11.17 -9.07 13.71
C LEU A 449 -12.13 -8.01 14.27
N ALA A 450 -13.44 -8.28 14.26
CA ALA A 450 -14.44 -7.38 14.87
C ALA A 450 -14.28 -7.28 16.40
N HIS A 451 -13.94 -8.40 17.06
CA HIS A 451 -13.59 -8.39 18.49
C HIS A 451 -12.31 -7.62 18.77
N SER A 452 -11.26 -7.77 17.95
CA SER A 452 -10.04 -6.98 18.08
C SER A 452 -10.32 -5.49 17.88
N PHE A 453 -11.15 -5.13 16.90
CA PHE A 453 -11.62 -3.74 16.71
C PHE A 453 -12.37 -3.21 17.93
N ALA A 454 -13.30 -3.99 18.49
CA ALA A 454 -14.05 -3.60 19.68
C ALA A 454 -13.13 -3.42 20.91
N THR A 455 -12.10 -4.26 21.03
CA THR A 455 -11.07 -4.14 22.08
C THR A 455 -10.30 -2.82 21.92
N ASP A 456 -9.93 -2.46 20.69
CA ASP A 456 -9.23 -1.20 20.40
C ASP A 456 -10.09 0.03 20.74
N LEU A 457 -11.43 -0.08 20.70
CA LEU A 457 -12.33 1.00 21.11
C LEU A 457 -12.21 1.37 22.59
N HIS A 458 -11.76 0.46 23.47
CA HIS A 458 -11.53 0.78 24.89
C HIS A 458 -10.45 1.84 25.09
N ARG A 459 -9.56 2.01 24.11
CA ARG A 459 -8.51 3.05 24.10
C ARG A 459 -8.82 4.19 23.14
N ALA A 460 -10.06 4.27 22.65
CA ALA A 460 -10.48 5.27 21.69
C ALA A 460 -11.56 6.18 22.28
N THR A 461 -11.53 7.44 21.86
CA THR A 461 -12.58 8.41 22.17
C THR A 461 -13.43 8.64 20.94
N ARG A 462 -14.75 8.55 21.10
CA ARG A 462 -15.68 8.90 20.00
C ARG A 462 -15.49 10.37 19.63
N TYR A 463 -15.30 10.64 18.35
CA TYR A 463 -15.35 12.00 17.83
C TYR A 463 -16.75 12.55 18.01
N ILE A 464 -16.84 13.67 18.72
CA ILE A 464 -18.06 14.45 18.87
C ILE A 464 -17.82 15.74 18.11
N LYS A 465 -18.71 16.04 17.18
CA LYS A 465 -18.68 17.28 16.39
C LYS A 465 -18.45 18.45 17.35
N PRO A 466 -17.31 19.15 17.29
CA PRO A 466 -17.16 20.39 18.03
C PRO A 466 -18.21 21.32 17.45
N GLY A 467 -19.14 21.82 18.28
CA GLY A 467 -20.16 22.78 17.83
C GLY A 467 -19.51 24.09 17.35
N ARG A 468 -20.08 25.25 17.68
CA ARG A 468 -19.46 26.57 17.38
C ARG A 468 -18.09 26.82 18.08
N ARG A 469 -17.46 25.81 18.68
CA ARG A 469 -16.23 25.90 19.50
C ARG A 469 -14.91 25.69 18.73
N ALA A 470 -14.93 25.27 17.47
CA ALA A 470 -13.70 25.19 16.68
C ALA A 470 -13.21 26.60 16.31
N THR A 471 -11.94 26.91 16.60
CA THR A 471 -11.37 28.22 16.25
C THR A 471 -11.26 28.35 14.73
N LEU A 472 -11.37 29.58 14.21
CA LEU A 472 -11.22 29.85 12.77
C LEU A 472 -9.89 29.31 12.21
N GLY A 473 -8.81 29.42 13.00
CA GLY A 473 -7.49 28.91 12.64
C GLY A 473 -7.45 27.38 12.49
N GLN A 474 -8.08 26.62 13.39
CA GLN A 474 -8.17 25.16 13.26
C GLN A 474 -8.91 24.76 11.98
N ARG A 475 -10.07 25.41 11.72
CA ARG A 475 -10.86 25.15 10.51
C ARG A 475 -10.08 25.46 9.22
N LEU A 476 -9.30 26.55 9.22
CA LEU A 476 -8.49 26.93 8.07
C LEU A 476 -7.37 25.93 7.80
N VAL A 477 -6.68 25.45 8.85
CA VAL A 477 -5.63 24.44 8.74
C VAL A 477 -6.19 23.11 8.19
N GLU A 478 -7.33 22.65 8.73
CA GLU A 478 -7.99 21.43 8.26
C GLU A 478 -8.46 21.56 6.79
N ALA A 479 -9.07 22.69 6.44
CA ALA A 479 -9.53 22.95 5.07
C ALA A 479 -8.36 23.02 4.07
N THR A 480 -7.24 23.63 4.47
CA THR A 480 -6.04 23.72 3.62
C THR A 480 -5.34 22.37 3.51
N ALA A 481 -5.33 21.58 4.58
CA ALA A 481 -4.80 20.20 4.54
C ALA A 481 -5.60 19.32 3.56
N ARG A 482 -6.93 19.50 3.46
CA ARG A 482 -7.79 18.81 2.47
C ARG A 482 -7.39 19.08 1.02
N LEU A 483 -6.81 20.25 0.72
CA LEU A 483 -6.32 20.55 -0.63
C LEU A 483 -5.10 19.69 -1.02
N LEU A 484 -4.37 19.17 -0.03
CA LEU A 484 -3.23 18.28 -0.23
C LEU A 484 -3.64 16.80 -0.27
N SER A 485 -4.91 16.47 -0.03
CA SER A 485 -5.44 15.10 -0.07
C SER A 485 -5.08 14.29 -1.33
N PRO A 486 -4.98 14.86 -2.56
CA PRO A 486 -4.56 14.09 -3.73
C PRO A 486 -3.09 13.64 -3.73
N LEU A 487 -2.27 14.17 -2.81
CA LEU A 487 -0.84 13.87 -2.64
C LEU A 487 -0.57 12.99 -1.41
N LEU A 488 -1.49 13.02 -0.44
CA LEU A 488 -1.53 12.18 0.75
C LEU A 488 -2.19 10.84 0.44
#